data_AF-A0A3D6C6C6-F1
#
_entry.id   AF-A0A3D6C6C6-F1
#
_cell.length_a   1.000
_cell.length_b   1.000
_cell.length_c   1.000
_cell.angle_alpha   90.00
_cell.angle_beta   90.00
_cell.angle_gamma   90.00
#
_symmetry.space_group_name_H-M   'P 1'
#
loop_
_entity.id
_entity.type
_entity.pdbx_description
1 polymer ?
#
loop_
_entity_poly.entity_id
_entity_poly.type
_entity_poly.pdbx_seq_one_letter_code
_entity_poly.pdbx_strand_id
1 'polypeptide(L)'
;MTRECDLLIIGAGLAGMTAAARAADKGLSCVVAGNPSSLMFASGLMDYLGVYPAGNSQVLETPEEGLADLTRDLPGHIYAVTGHDAVQDSFEFVRGVLAEAGLAYTLGNGNQMLLTTMGTVKPSFMVPETMAAGVLNENSGNQKLLVAGIQGLQGFSPVQVAEGGAEMFGDTRSVQTELPGIQSVVPPQALAEMMSDPDIQDRFITQVRPQLKSADLCGVPAVMGGLSCGAVMSRLRDAFGIPVFEIPGGPPSIPGLRLKQAFESLLATRHIPFLSNMQMADPVFDGRYFSLSCDQGIEEVTVRSRGVILATGRFFGNGLHARRERVVETLFRLDVVQPNGRNLWHENLFLAPEGHRINQAGIRTDDRFRPLDERDRPVYENLYAVGSILAWNDWARLKSGSGAALASACRAVDAFADSIGGGA
;
A
#
# COMPACT_ATOMS: atom_id res chain seq x y z
N MET A 1 25.94 19.84 2.89
CA MET A 1 25.44 20.16 1.52
C MET A 1 24.02 20.74 1.62
N THR A 2 23.68 21.78 0.85
CA THR A 2 22.29 22.32 0.81
C THR A 2 21.61 22.01 -0.53
N ARG A 3 20.37 21.54 -0.47
CA ARG A 3 19.50 21.30 -1.63
C ARG A 3 18.27 22.18 -1.54
N GLU A 4 17.83 22.77 -2.65
CA GLU A 4 16.59 23.56 -2.72
C GLU A 4 15.57 22.87 -3.63
N CYS A 5 14.30 22.88 -3.23
CA CYS A 5 13.19 22.34 -4.01
C CYS A 5 11.87 23.06 -3.69
N ASP A 6 10.83 22.82 -4.48
CA ASP A 6 9.48 23.30 -4.17
C ASP A 6 8.88 22.49 -3.00
N LEU A 7 8.96 21.16 -3.07
CA LEU A 7 8.41 20.26 -2.05
C LEU A 7 9.47 19.33 -1.45
N LEU A 8 9.56 19.30 -0.11
CA LEU A 8 10.20 18.21 0.62
C LEU A 8 9.14 17.20 1.06
N ILE A 9 9.29 15.95 0.65
CA ILE A 9 8.40 14.86 1.01
C ILE A 9 9.11 13.98 2.05
N ILE A 10 8.56 13.92 3.25
CA ILE A 10 9.15 13.22 4.39
C ILE A 10 8.36 11.93 4.63
N GLY A 11 8.97 10.81 4.30
CA GLY A 11 8.38 9.47 4.30
C GLY A 11 8.38 8.88 2.89
N ALA A 12 8.81 7.62 2.78
CA ALA A 12 8.96 6.90 1.51
C ALA A 12 8.02 5.68 1.41
N GLY A 13 6.92 5.68 2.17
CA GLY A 13 5.83 4.72 2.00
C GLY A 13 4.92 5.10 0.83
N LEU A 14 3.79 4.38 0.67
CA LEU A 14 2.88 4.58 -0.46
C LEU A 14 2.42 6.02 -0.66
N ALA A 15 2.06 6.73 0.43
CA ALA A 15 1.63 8.13 0.36
C ALA A 15 2.78 9.06 -0.10
N GLY A 16 3.99 8.87 0.42
CA GLY A 16 5.15 9.69 0.05
C GLY A 16 5.59 9.46 -1.40
N MET A 17 5.63 8.19 -1.83
CA MET A 17 5.95 7.87 -3.23
C MET A 17 4.89 8.39 -4.21
N THR A 18 3.62 8.33 -3.82
CA THR A 18 2.52 8.92 -4.61
C THR A 18 2.63 10.44 -4.68
N ALA A 19 2.94 11.10 -3.56
CA ALA A 19 3.16 12.54 -3.53
C ALA A 19 4.33 12.95 -4.43
N ALA A 20 5.42 12.17 -4.46
CA ALA A 20 6.57 12.44 -5.33
C ALA A 20 6.22 12.29 -6.81
N ALA A 21 5.49 11.23 -7.16
CA ALA A 21 4.99 11.03 -8.52
C ALA A 21 4.07 12.18 -8.95
N ARG A 22 3.14 12.59 -8.09
CA ARG A 22 2.19 13.68 -8.37
C ARG A 22 2.89 15.04 -8.45
N ALA A 23 3.88 15.29 -7.60
CA ALA A 23 4.65 16.54 -7.63
C ALA A 23 5.39 16.68 -8.97
N ALA A 24 6.01 15.60 -9.44
CA ALA A 24 6.66 15.57 -10.74
C ALA A 24 5.66 15.74 -11.91
N ASP A 25 4.47 15.14 -11.82
CA ASP A 25 3.37 15.33 -12.79
C ASP A 25 2.90 16.79 -12.87
N LYS A 26 2.92 17.50 -11.74
CA LYS A 26 2.66 18.94 -11.65
C LYS A 26 3.86 19.83 -12.01
N GLY A 27 4.99 19.25 -12.44
CA GLY A 27 6.20 19.99 -12.78
C GLY A 27 6.93 20.62 -11.58
N LEU A 28 6.65 20.16 -10.36
CA LEU A 28 7.27 20.65 -9.14
C LEU A 28 8.60 19.94 -8.89
N SER A 29 9.63 20.72 -8.53
CA SER A 29 10.87 20.13 -8.02
C SER A 29 10.62 19.56 -6.63
N CYS A 30 11.00 18.30 -6.38
CA CYS A 30 10.83 17.69 -5.07
C CYS A 30 12.03 16.86 -4.63
N VAL A 31 12.15 16.68 -3.32
CA VAL A 31 13.12 15.77 -2.68
C VAL A 31 12.33 14.83 -1.79
N VAL A 32 12.62 13.53 -1.88
CA VAL A 32 12.03 12.51 -1.00
C VAL A 32 13.07 12.11 0.04
N ALA A 33 12.68 12.07 1.31
CA ALA A 33 13.53 11.60 2.40
C ALA A 33 12.77 10.56 3.23
N GLY A 34 13.36 9.37 3.43
CA GLY A 34 12.76 8.35 4.28
C GLY A 34 13.16 6.92 3.93
N ASN A 35 12.53 5.96 4.61
CA ASN A 35 12.76 4.54 4.42
C ASN A 35 11.58 3.87 3.66
N PRO A 36 11.81 3.27 2.48
CA PRO A 36 10.77 2.65 1.67
C PRO A 36 10.37 1.24 2.14
N SER A 37 11.01 0.71 3.19
CA SER A 37 10.80 -0.67 3.67
C SER A 37 9.37 -0.99 4.08
N SER A 38 8.57 0.03 4.41
CA SER A 38 7.14 -0.15 4.72
C SER A 38 6.35 -0.76 3.55
N LEU A 39 6.76 -0.53 2.30
CA LEU A 39 6.12 -1.10 1.12
C LEU A 39 6.27 -2.63 1.05
N MET A 40 7.31 -3.21 1.67
CA MET A 40 7.50 -4.67 1.70
C MET A 40 6.46 -5.41 2.55
N PHE A 41 5.64 -4.68 3.32
CA PHE A 41 4.50 -5.23 4.07
C PHE A 41 3.19 -5.16 3.29
N ALA A 42 3.16 -4.49 2.14
CA ALA A 42 1.98 -4.43 1.29
C ALA A 42 1.81 -5.76 0.55
N SER A 43 0.58 -6.30 0.55
CA SER A 43 0.24 -7.54 -0.17
C SER A 43 0.22 -7.38 -1.69
N GLY A 44 0.55 -6.20 -2.22
CA GLY A 44 0.37 -5.81 -3.61
C GLY A 44 -1.04 -5.33 -3.94
N LEU A 45 -2.03 -5.72 -3.15
CA LEU A 45 -3.42 -5.28 -3.31
C LEU A 45 -3.60 -3.85 -2.79
N MET A 46 -4.38 -3.04 -3.51
CA MET A 46 -4.69 -1.67 -3.10
C MET A 46 -6.17 -1.53 -2.75
N ASP A 47 -6.42 -1.21 -1.47
CA ASP A 47 -7.75 -1.18 -0.89
C ASP A 47 -8.31 0.25 -0.86
N TYR A 48 -9.58 0.46 -1.22
CA TYR A 48 -10.27 1.75 -1.12
C TYR A 48 -11.15 1.84 0.14
N LEU A 49 -12.32 1.20 0.15
CA LEU A 49 -13.13 1.00 1.35
C LEU A 49 -13.76 -0.38 1.22
N GLY A 50 -13.14 -1.38 1.85
CA GLY A 50 -13.58 -2.77 1.73
C GLY A 50 -14.56 -3.21 2.81
N VAL A 51 -14.55 -2.53 3.97
CA VAL A 51 -15.38 -2.91 5.13
C VAL A 51 -15.94 -1.67 5.81
N TYR A 52 -17.27 -1.61 5.94
CA TYR A 52 -17.96 -0.62 6.76
C TYR A 52 -19.38 -1.10 7.12
N PRO A 53 -19.89 -0.86 8.35
CA PRO A 53 -19.19 -0.32 9.52
C PRO A 53 -18.20 -1.32 10.11
N ALA A 54 -17.12 -0.81 10.73
CA ALA A 54 -16.02 -1.64 11.25
C ALA A 54 -16.50 -2.69 12.28
N GLY A 55 -17.44 -2.32 13.17
CA GLY A 55 -17.95 -3.16 14.24
C GLY A 55 -18.70 -4.42 13.78
N ASN A 56 -19.28 -4.41 12.58
CA ASN A 56 -20.04 -5.54 12.03
C ASN A 56 -19.29 -6.32 10.93
N SER A 57 -18.07 -5.88 10.58
CA SER A 57 -17.24 -6.49 9.54
C SER A 57 -17.96 -6.74 8.21
N GLN A 58 -18.95 -5.88 7.89
CA GLN A 58 -19.68 -5.95 6.63
C GLN A 58 -18.73 -5.63 5.48
N VAL A 59 -18.51 -6.61 4.61
CA VAL A 59 -17.74 -6.43 3.38
C VAL A 59 -18.62 -5.72 2.36
N LEU A 60 -18.07 -4.69 1.73
CA LEU A 60 -18.77 -3.88 0.73
C LEU A 60 -18.48 -4.40 -0.67
N GLU A 61 -19.50 -4.49 -1.52
CA GLU A 61 -19.31 -4.79 -2.95
C GLU A 61 -18.77 -3.55 -3.67
N THR A 62 -19.33 -2.38 -3.38
CA THR A 62 -18.80 -1.10 -3.87
C THR A 62 -18.42 -0.17 -2.70
N PRO A 63 -17.29 0.54 -2.77
CA PRO A 63 -16.92 1.55 -1.77
C PRO A 63 -18.04 2.57 -1.49
N GLU A 64 -18.76 2.97 -2.54
CA GLU A 64 -19.85 3.95 -2.54
C GLU A 64 -20.96 3.62 -1.55
N GLU A 65 -21.32 2.33 -1.44
CA GLU A 65 -22.33 1.85 -0.48
C GLU A 65 -22.00 2.25 0.96
N GLY A 66 -20.72 2.19 1.34
CA GLY A 66 -20.26 2.51 2.69
C GLY A 66 -19.85 3.97 2.89
N LEU A 67 -19.57 4.72 1.82
CA LEU A 67 -19.05 6.09 1.92
C LEU A 67 -20.07 7.05 2.55
N ALA A 68 -21.35 6.91 2.23
CA ALA A 68 -22.39 7.78 2.78
C ALA A 68 -22.51 7.62 4.30
N ASP A 69 -22.52 6.38 4.79
CA ASP A 69 -22.56 6.09 6.22
C ASP A 69 -21.27 6.49 6.92
N LEU A 70 -20.10 6.19 6.33
CA LEU A 70 -18.79 6.60 6.84
C LEU A 70 -18.70 8.13 7.00
N THR A 71 -19.17 8.88 6.01
CA THR A 71 -19.14 10.34 6.03
C THR A 71 -20.05 10.92 7.11
N ARG A 72 -21.21 10.30 7.32
CA ARG A 72 -22.14 10.69 8.40
C ARG A 72 -21.54 10.40 9.78
N ASP A 73 -20.98 9.21 9.97
CA ASP A 73 -20.53 8.74 11.28
C ASP A 73 -19.15 9.30 11.65
N LEU A 74 -18.28 9.53 10.65
CA LEU A 74 -16.92 10.05 10.78
C LEU A 74 -16.67 11.20 9.78
N PRO A 75 -17.26 12.40 9.99
CA PRO A 75 -17.13 13.52 9.06
C PRO A 75 -15.69 14.05 8.91
N GLY A 76 -14.81 13.74 9.87
CA GLY A 76 -13.38 14.05 9.79
C GLY A 76 -12.54 13.00 9.05
N HIS A 77 -13.15 11.89 8.58
CA HIS A 77 -12.44 10.85 7.84
C HIS A 77 -11.96 11.38 6.48
N ILE A 78 -10.81 10.88 6.02
CA ILE A 78 -10.20 11.28 4.74
C ILE A 78 -11.18 11.26 3.56
N TYR A 79 -12.01 10.22 3.45
CA TYR A 79 -12.96 10.10 2.34
C TYR A 79 -14.16 11.04 2.44
N ALA A 80 -14.51 11.51 3.64
CA ALA A 80 -15.49 12.57 3.81
C ALA A 80 -14.96 13.90 3.25
N VAL A 81 -13.65 14.11 3.33
CA VAL A 81 -12.96 15.31 2.85
C VAL A 81 -12.69 15.25 1.34
N THR A 82 -12.22 14.12 0.81
CA THR A 82 -11.83 14.01 -0.60
C THR A 82 -13.01 13.77 -1.53
N GLY A 83 -14.05 13.08 -1.07
CA GLY A 83 -15.11 12.57 -1.94
C GLY A 83 -14.67 11.37 -2.77
N HIS A 84 -15.63 10.79 -3.50
CA HIS A 84 -15.46 9.55 -4.26
C HIS A 84 -14.60 9.74 -5.52
N ASP A 85 -14.99 10.70 -6.37
CA ASP A 85 -14.35 10.94 -7.68
C ASP A 85 -12.84 11.22 -7.55
N ALA A 86 -12.46 12.07 -6.58
CA ALA A 86 -11.05 12.39 -6.34
C ALA A 86 -10.22 11.17 -5.89
N VAL A 87 -10.85 10.21 -5.19
CA VAL A 87 -10.17 8.96 -4.82
C VAL A 87 -9.98 8.08 -6.04
N GLN A 88 -11.01 7.93 -6.89
CA GLN A 88 -10.91 7.18 -8.14
C GLN A 88 -9.83 7.75 -9.07
N ASP A 89 -9.79 9.07 -9.24
CA ASP A 89 -8.76 9.76 -10.01
C ASP A 89 -7.35 9.48 -9.47
N SER A 90 -7.20 9.38 -8.14
CA SER A 90 -5.93 9.06 -7.50
C SER A 90 -5.49 7.61 -7.74
N PHE A 91 -6.44 6.66 -7.79
CA PHE A 91 -6.16 5.28 -8.19
C PHE A 91 -5.71 5.22 -9.65
N GLU A 92 -6.43 5.90 -10.54
CA GLU A 92 -6.13 5.92 -11.98
C GLU A 92 -4.76 6.57 -12.27
N PHE A 93 -4.45 7.67 -11.58
CA PHE A 93 -3.13 8.29 -11.64
C PHE A 93 -2.02 7.30 -11.25
N VAL A 94 -2.17 6.62 -10.11
CA VAL A 94 -1.15 5.67 -9.62
C VAL A 94 -1.07 4.43 -10.50
N ARG A 95 -2.18 3.97 -11.08
CA ARG A 95 -2.22 2.90 -12.08
C ARG A 95 -1.34 3.24 -13.27
N GLY A 96 -1.44 4.47 -13.79
CA GLY A 96 -0.59 4.98 -14.87
C GLY A 96 0.89 5.03 -14.48
N VAL A 97 1.19 5.61 -13.32
CA VAL A 97 2.55 5.70 -12.76
C VAL A 97 3.22 4.33 -12.61
N LEU A 98 2.50 3.32 -12.11
CA LEU A 98 3.05 1.98 -11.96
C LEU A 98 3.22 1.26 -13.31
N ALA A 99 2.32 1.49 -14.26
CA ALA A 99 2.42 0.95 -15.62
C ALA A 99 3.68 1.47 -16.35
N GLU A 100 4.02 2.75 -16.19
CA GLU A 100 5.28 3.33 -16.71
C GLU A 100 6.52 2.59 -16.17
N ALA A 101 6.46 2.13 -14.91
CA ALA A 101 7.52 1.36 -14.26
C ALA A 101 7.44 -0.15 -14.55
N GLY A 102 6.59 -0.59 -15.49
CA GLY A 102 6.44 -1.99 -15.89
C GLY A 102 5.62 -2.85 -14.93
N LEU A 103 4.91 -2.24 -13.97
CA LEU A 103 4.08 -2.95 -13.00
C LEU A 103 2.60 -2.66 -13.24
N ALA A 104 1.94 -3.54 -14.01
CA ALA A 104 0.55 -3.38 -14.40
C ALA A 104 -0.44 -3.72 -13.27
N TYR A 105 -1.48 -2.90 -13.18
CA TYR A 105 -2.59 -3.04 -12.23
C TYR A 105 -3.93 -2.89 -12.95
N THR A 106 -4.93 -3.60 -12.44
CA THR A 106 -6.31 -3.59 -12.92
C THR A 106 -7.23 -3.00 -11.85
N LEU A 107 -8.01 -1.99 -12.26
CA LEU A 107 -9.00 -1.31 -11.43
C LEU A 107 -10.34 -2.03 -11.56
N GLY A 108 -11.02 -2.24 -10.43
CA GLY A 108 -12.37 -2.81 -10.42
C GLY A 108 -13.45 -1.74 -10.57
N ASN A 109 -14.66 -2.15 -10.98
CA ASN A 109 -15.88 -1.34 -10.87
C ASN A 109 -16.48 -1.36 -9.44
N GLY A 110 -15.70 -1.81 -8.47
CA GLY A 110 -16.09 -2.15 -7.10
C GLY A 110 -14.95 -2.89 -6.42
N ASN A 111 -15.16 -3.37 -5.20
CA ASN A 111 -14.21 -4.22 -4.50
C ASN A 111 -14.14 -5.59 -5.17
N GLN A 112 -12.94 -5.93 -5.63
CA GLN A 112 -12.59 -7.24 -6.16
C GLN A 112 -12.24 -8.17 -5.00
N MET A 113 -12.85 -9.34 -4.96
CA MET A 113 -12.66 -10.33 -3.89
C MET A 113 -11.58 -11.33 -4.30
N LEU A 114 -10.48 -11.39 -3.55
CA LEU A 114 -9.35 -12.27 -3.86
C LEU A 114 -9.07 -13.27 -2.75
N LEU A 115 -8.78 -14.51 -3.15
CA LEU A 115 -8.33 -15.57 -2.26
C LEU A 115 -6.98 -15.21 -1.62
N THR A 116 -6.84 -15.48 -0.33
CA THR A 116 -5.62 -15.26 0.45
C THR A 116 -4.92 -16.58 0.79
N THR A 117 -3.69 -16.51 1.29
CA THR A 117 -2.95 -17.71 1.77
C THR A 117 -3.62 -18.44 2.91
N MET A 118 -4.54 -17.79 3.64
CA MET A 118 -5.32 -18.41 4.71
C MET A 118 -6.59 -19.08 4.23
N GLY A 119 -6.85 -19.08 2.92
CA GLY A 119 -8.08 -19.63 2.35
C GLY A 119 -9.32 -18.77 2.63
N THR A 120 -9.12 -17.49 2.98
CA THR A 120 -10.19 -16.50 3.11
C THR A 120 -10.16 -15.52 1.93
N VAL A 121 -11.15 -14.63 1.84
CA VAL A 121 -11.19 -13.56 0.83
C VAL A 121 -10.78 -12.21 1.41
N LYS A 122 -10.18 -11.38 0.56
CA LYS A 122 -9.92 -9.97 0.86
C LYS A 122 -10.55 -9.08 -0.22
N PRO A 123 -11.36 -8.06 0.17
CA PRO A 123 -11.82 -7.02 -0.75
C PRO A 123 -10.68 -6.03 -1.06
N SER A 124 -10.47 -5.73 -2.34
CA SER A 124 -9.50 -4.74 -2.81
C SER A 124 -9.99 -4.05 -4.07
N PHE A 125 -9.71 -2.76 -4.23
CA PHE A 125 -10.27 -1.96 -5.33
C PHE A 125 -9.40 -2.04 -6.60
N MET A 126 -8.08 -2.06 -6.43
CA MET A 126 -7.12 -2.19 -7.52
C MET A 126 -6.14 -3.32 -7.21
N VAL A 127 -5.90 -4.19 -8.19
CA VAL A 127 -5.13 -5.43 -8.00
C VAL A 127 -4.02 -5.55 -9.04
N PRO A 128 -2.88 -6.20 -8.72
CA PRO A 128 -1.87 -6.48 -9.73
C PRO A 128 -2.46 -7.32 -10.87
N GLU A 129 -2.04 -7.07 -12.10
CA GLU A 129 -2.49 -7.84 -13.26
C GLU A 129 -2.19 -9.34 -13.11
N THR A 130 -1.12 -9.68 -12.38
CA THR A 130 -0.76 -11.07 -12.06
C THR A 130 -1.77 -11.78 -11.16
N MET A 131 -2.64 -11.05 -10.46
CA MET A 131 -3.66 -11.59 -9.56
C MET A 131 -5.08 -11.51 -10.14
N ALA A 132 -5.29 -10.72 -11.20
CA ALA A 132 -6.61 -10.37 -11.72
C ALA A 132 -7.47 -11.58 -12.14
N ALA A 133 -6.86 -12.63 -12.70
CA ALA A 133 -7.60 -13.84 -13.09
C ALA A 133 -8.12 -14.66 -11.88
N GLY A 134 -7.70 -14.34 -10.65
CA GLY A 134 -8.16 -14.96 -9.41
C GLY A 134 -9.27 -14.19 -8.70
N VAL A 135 -9.77 -13.11 -9.29
CA VAL A 135 -10.89 -12.34 -8.74
C VAL A 135 -12.17 -13.18 -8.82
N LEU A 136 -12.83 -13.35 -7.67
CA LEU A 136 -14.08 -14.11 -7.59
C LEU A 136 -15.19 -13.41 -8.38
N ASN A 137 -16.01 -14.22 -9.04
CA ASN A 137 -17.15 -13.78 -9.83
C ASN A 137 -18.28 -14.81 -9.72
N GLU A 138 -19.41 -14.53 -10.37
CA GLU A 138 -20.61 -15.38 -10.36
C GLU A 138 -20.36 -16.84 -10.80
N ASN A 139 -19.33 -17.09 -11.61
CA ASN A 139 -18.98 -18.43 -12.07
C ASN A 139 -17.99 -19.16 -11.17
N SER A 140 -17.40 -18.50 -10.16
CA SER A 140 -16.36 -19.11 -9.32
C SER A 140 -16.79 -20.42 -8.68
N GLY A 141 -18.03 -20.52 -8.21
CA GLY A 141 -18.59 -21.75 -7.63
C GLY A 141 -18.71 -22.95 -8.58
N ASN A 142 -18.54 -22.74 -9.89
CA ASN A 142 -18.52 -23.81 -10.90
C ASN A 142 -17.11 -24.14 -11.41
N GLN A 143 -16.12 -23.33 -11.04
CA GLN A 143 -14.73 -23.49 -11.51
C GLN A 143 -13.96 -24.46 -10.63
N LYS A 144 -13.05 -25.20 -11.26
CA LYS A 144 -12.12 -26.12 -10.60
C LYS A 144 -10.75 -25.47 -10.43
N LEU A 145 -10.39 -25.15 -9.19
CA LEU A 145 -9.12 -24.50 -8.86
C LEU A 145 -8.03 -25.53 -8.54
N LEU A 146 -6.90 -25.45 -9.23
CA LEU A 146 -5.65 -26.07 -8.78
C LEU A 146 -4.77 -25.02 -8.10
N VAL A 147 -4.35 -25.28 -6.86
CA VAL A 147 -3.36 -24.45 -6.16
C VAL A 147 -2.00 -25.14 -6.22
N ALA A 148 -1.06 -24.54 -6.94
CA ALA A 148 0.30 -25.05 -7.05
C ALA A 148 1.24 -24.31 -6.09
N GLY A 149 1.82 -25.04 -5.14
CA GLY A 149 2.81 -24.53 -4.20
C GLY A 149 4.24 -24.94 -4.54
N ILE A 150 5.21 -24.26 -3.93
CA ILE A 150 6.64 -24.55 -4.06
C ILE A 150 7.17 -25.02 -2.71
N GLN A 151 7.80 -26.19 -2.68
CA GLN A 151 8.34 -26.79 -1.46
C GLN A 151 9.37 -25.86 -0.83
N GLY A 152 9.28 -25.68 0.48
CA GLY A 152 10.19 -24.81 1.24
C GLY A 152 9.74 -23.34 1.33
N LEU A 153 8.75 -22.88 0.56
CA LEU A 153 8.26 -21.49 0.65
C LEU A 153 7.60 -21.22 2.01
N GLN A 154 8.14 -20.25 2.76
CA GLN A 154 7.56 -19.82 4.03
C GLN A 154 6.19 -19.14 3.86
N GLY A 155 5.25 -19.47 4.75
CA GLY A 155 3.96 -18.78 4.84
C GLY A 155 2.98 -19.08 3.71
N PHE A 156 3.24 -20.12 2.91
CA PHE A 156 2.33 -20.58 1.85
C PHE A 156 2.12 -22.09 1.94
N SER A 157 0.88 -22.52 2.08
CA SER A 157 0.48 -23.93 2.02
C SER A 157 -0.58 -24.10 0.93
N PRO A 158 -0.28 -24.79 -0.18
CA PRO A 158 -1.28 -24.97 -1.23
C PRO A 158 -2.47 -25.81 -0.76
N VAL A 159 -2.25 -26.71 0.20
CA VAL A 159 -3.32 -27.50 0.84
C VAL A 159 -4.26 -26.57 1.62
N GLN A 160 -3.72 -25.71 2.48
CA GLN A 160 -4.54 -24.79 3.28
C GLN A 160 -5.35 -23.83 2.40
N VAL A 161 -4.75 -23.32 1.33
CA VAL A 161 -5.44 -22.43 0.38
C VAL A 161 -6.55 -23.17 -0.37
N ALA A 162 -6.28 -24.40 -0.83
CA ALA A 162 -7.29 -25.21 -1.51
C ALA A 162 -8.45 -25.56 -0.57
N GLU A 163 -8.17 -25.99 0.67
CA GLU A 163 -9.20 -26.35 1.64
C GLU A 163 -10.07 -25.15 2.04
N GLY A 164 -9.49 -23.98 2.30
CA GLY A 164 -10.29 -22.77 2.55
C GLY A 164 -11.01 -22.24 1.30
N GLY A 165 -10.48 -22.56 0.12
CA GLY A 165 -11.10 -22.32 -1.19
C GLY A 165 -12.37 -23.12 -1.46
N ALA A 166 -12.61 -24.23 -0.75
CA ALA A 166 -13.59 -25.24 -1.14
C ALA A 166 -15.05 -24.72 -1.13
N GLU A 167 -15.37 -23.68 -0.36
CA GLU A 167 -16.71 -23.07 -0.37
C GLU A 167 -16.88 -22.05 -1.52
N MET A 168 -15.78 -21.56 -2.11
CA MET A 168 -15.78 -20.53 -3.15
C MET A 168 -15.73 -21.10 -4.57
N PHE A 169 -15.26 -22.35 -4.70
CA PHE A 169 -15.02 -23.02 -5.98
C PHE A 169 -15.72 -24.38 -6.03
N GLY A 170 -16.05 -24.85 -7.23
CA GLY A 170 -16.77 -26.12 -7.39
C GLY A 170 -15.92 -27.36 -7.13
N ASP A 171 -14.60 -27.24 -7.31
CA ASP A 171 -13.60 -28.24 -6.91
C ASP A 171 -12.29 -27.50 -6.59
N THR A 172 -11.59 -27.94 -5.56
CA THR A 172 -10.28 -27.39 -5.18
C THR A 172 -9.28 -28.50 -4.97
N ARG A 173 -8.15 -28.42 -5.65
CA ARG A 173 -7.04 -29.37 -5.51
C ARG A 173 -5.75 -28.61 -5.27
N SER A 174 -4.78 -29.29 -4.67
CA SER A 174 -3.45 -28.74 -4.46
C SER A 174 -2.37 -29.64 -5.04
N VAL A 175 -1.27 -29.03 -5.46
CA VAL A 175 -0.04 -29.74 -5.83
C VAL A 175 1.15 -29.03 -5.20
N GLN A 176 2.11 -29.82 -4.71
CA GLN A 176 3.39 -29.33 -4.23
C GLN A 176 4.46 -29.62 -5.27
N THR A 177 5.26 -28.61 -5.63
CA THR A 177 6.37 -28.74 -6.58
C THR A 177 7.71 -28.63 -5.86
N GLU A 178 8.73 -29.31 -6.39
CA GLU A 178 10.10 -29.26 -5.89
C GLU A 178 11.01 -28.59 -6.91
N LEU A 179 11.71 -27.51 -6.52
CA LEU A 179 12.64 -26.83 -7.39
C LEU A 179 14.09 -27.20 -7.03
N PRO A 180 15.00 -27.25 -8.02
CA PRO A 180 16.39 -27.58 -7.76
C PRO A 180 17.04 -26.53 -6.85
N GLY A 181 17.94 -26.97 -5.97
CA GLY A 181 18.65 -26.10 -5.03
C GLY A 181 17.88 -25.78 -3.73
N ILE A 182 16.62 -26.22 -3.61
CA ILE A 182 15.83 -26.05 -2.37
C ILE A 182 15.96 -27.31 -1.50
N GLN A 183 16.71 -27.21 -0.41
CA GLN A 183 16.88 -28.32 0.56
C GLN A 183 16.00 -28.16 1.80
N SER A 184 15.58 -26.94 2.12
CA SER A 184 14.83 -26.62 3.32
C SER A 184 13.96 -25.39 3.09
N VAL A 185 13.89 -24.51 4.07
CA VAL A 185 13.04 -23.34 4.07
C VAL A 185 13.69 -22.22 3.25
N VAL A 186 12.92 -21.63 2.33
CA VAL A 186 13.38 -20.59 1.41
C VAL A 186 12.55 -19.32 1.62
N PRO A 187 13.20 -18.16 1.86
CA PRO A 187 12.51 -16.89 1.93
C PRO A 187 11.82 -16.53 0.59
N PRO A 188 10.66 -15.86 0.60
CA PRO A 188 9.95 -15.49 -0.63
C PRO A 188 10.82 -14.74 -1.66
N GLN A 189 11.77 -13.92 -1.22
CA GLN A 189 12.61 -13.10 -2.10
C GLN A 189 13.58 -13.96 -2.91
N ALA A 190 14.28 -14.89 -2.25
CA ALA A 190 15.18 -15.81 -2.93
C ALA A 190 14.42 -16.64 -3.97
N LEU A 191 13.18 -17.04 -3.65
CA LEU A 191 12.36 -17.78 -4.59
C LEU A 191 11.91 -16.93 -5.79
N ALA A 192 11.57 -15.65 -5.58
CA ALA A 192 11.25 -14.75 -6.68
C ALA A 192 12.44 -14.48 -7.62
N GLU A 193 13.65 -14.41 -7.07
CA GLU A 193 14.88 -14.33 -7.85
C GLU A 193 15.09 -15.62 -8.67
N MET A 194 14.94 -16.80 -8.06
CA MET A 194 15.02 -18.10 -8.75
C MET A 194 13.98 -18.23 -9.88
N MET A 195 12.74 -17.79 -9.65
CA MET A 195 11.67 -17.84 -10.65
C MET A 195 11.90 -16.90 -11.84
N SER A 196 12.93 -16.05 -11.81
CA SER A 196 13.34 -15.25 -12.97
C SER A 196 14.17 -16.06 -13.98
N ASP A 197 14.66 -17.25 -13.61
CA ASP A 197 15.39 -18.16 -14.47
C ASP A 197 14.44 -19.06 -15.29
N PRO A 198 14.50 -19.04 -16.65
CA PRO A 198 13.69 -19.89 -17.51
C PRO A 198 13.82 -21.40 -17.22
N ASP A 199 15.00 -21.88 -16.81
CA ASP A 199 15.19 -23.30 -16.51
C ASP A 199 14.42 -23.70 -15.25
N ILE A 200 14.37 -22.82 -14.25
CA ILE A 200 13.57 -23.03 -13.03
C ILE A 200 12.07 -23.00 -13.37
N GLN A 201 11.65 -22.06 -14.23
CA GLN A 201 10.27 -21.99 -14.72
C GLN A 201 9.87 -23.29 -15.43
N ASP A 202 10.73 -23.87 -16.26
CA ASP A 202 10.44 -25.12 -16.98
C ASP A 202 10.30 -26.32 -16.03
N ARG A 203 11.08 -26.34 -14.95
CA ARG A 203 10.94 -27.36 -13.89
C ARG A 203 9.62 -27.23 -13.14
N PHE A 204 9.20 -26.01 -12.83
CA PHE A 204 7.89 -25.76 -12.24
C PHE A 204 6.76 -26.20 -13.18
N ILE A 205 6.82 -25.77 -14.45
CA ILE A 205 5.82 -26.09 -15.48
C ILE A 205 5.67 -27.61 -15.67
N THR A 206 6.79 -28.33 -15.77
CA THR A 206 6.80 -29.78 -15.98
C THR A 206 6.10 -30.55 -14.87
N GLN A 207 6.16 -30.05 -13.63
CA GLN A 207 5.52 -30.68 -12.47
C GLN A 207 4.03 -30.33 -12.34
N VAL A 208 3.65 -29.08 -12.64
CA VAL A 208 2.25 -28.63 -12.51
C VAL A 208 1.38 -29.14 -13.67
N ARG A 209 1.90 -29.10 -14.90
CA ARG A 209 1.11 -29.37 -16.12
C ARG A 209 0.34 -30.71 -16.10
N PRO A 210 0.89 -31.84 -15.63
CA PRO A 210 0.14 -33.09 -15.54
C PRO A 210 -1.08 -33.05 -14.62
N GLN A 211 -1.10 -32.15 -13.62
CA GLN A 211 -2.16 -32.01 -12.62
C GLN A 211 -3.32 -31.11 -13.08
N LEU A 212 -3.13 -30.37 -14.18
CA LEU A 212 -4.10 -29.41 -14.73
C LEU A 212 -5.27 -30.04 -15.49
N LYS A 213 -5.26 -31.34 -15.79
CA LYS A 213 -6.17 -32.01 -16.74
C LYS A 213 -7.68 -31.78 -16.52
N SER A 214 -8.07 -31.30 -15.35
CA SER A 214 -9.46 -30.96 -15.01
C SER A 214 -9.56 -29.67 -14.19
N ALA A 215 -8.56 -28.79 -14.28
CA ALA A 215 -8.58 -27.48 -13.62
C ALA A 215 -9.00 -26.41 -14.63
N ASP A 216 -9.87 -25.50 -14.21
CA ASP A 216 -10.26 -24.33 -14.98
C ASP A 216 -9.36 -23.12 -14.67
N LEU A 217 -8.74 -23.12 -13.48
CA LEU A 217 -7.86 -22.07 -12.97
C LEU A 217 -6.66 -22.65 -12.24
N CYS A 218 -5.52 -21.96 -12.30
CA CYS A 218 -4.33 -22.28 -11.51
C CYS A 218 -3.91 -21.11 -10.62
N GLY A 219 -3.99 -21.28 -9.30
CA GLY A 219 -3.45 -20.35 -8.32
C GLY A 219 -2.02 -20.72 -7.95
N VAL A 220 -1.11 -19.76 -8.00
CA VAL A 220 0.31 -19.94 -7.64
C VAL A 220 0.73 -18.93 -6.57
N PRO A 221 1.76 -19.19 -5.73
CA PRO A 221 2.22 -18.18 -4.78
C PRO A 221 2.72 -16.92 -5.50
N ALA A 222 2.52 -15.74 -4.91
CA ALA A 222 2.97 -14.45 -5.44
C ALA A 222 4.50 -14.26 -5.37
N VAL A 223 5.26 -15.18 -5.95
CA VAL A 223 6.73 -15.22 -6.02
C VAL A 223 7.19 -15.41 -7.46
N MET A 224 6.33 -15.15 -8.45
CA MET A 224 6.60 -15.42 -9.86
C MET A 224 7.45 -14.30 -10.46
N GLY A 225 8.70 -14.17 -10.03
CA GLY A 225 9.65 -13.15 -10.50
C GLY A 225 9.58 -11.82 -9.74
N GLY A 226 10.56 -10.94 -10.01
CA GLY A 226 10.58 -9.55 -9.54
C GLY A 226 9.67 -8.65 -10.38
N LEU A 227 10.18 -7.53 -10.90
CA LEU A 227 9.45 -6.66 -11.83
C LEU A 227 9.11 -7.36 -13.17
N SER A 228 9.83 -8.42 -13.54
CA SER A 228 9.54 -9.26 -14.71
C SER A 228 8.33 -10.19 -14.55
N CYS A 229 7.58 -10.07 -13.45
CA CYS A 229 6.47 -10.98 -13.12
C CYS A 229 5.42 -11.14 -14.23
N GLY A 230 5.13 -10.08 -14.99
CA GLY A 230 4.22 -10.17 -16.13
C GLY A 230 4.69 -11.16 -17.20
N ALA A 231 5.99 -11.19 -17.49
CA ALA A 231 6.58 -12.13 -18.45
C ALA A 231 6.55 -13.57 -17.93
N VAL A 232 6.87 -13.78 -16.64
CA VAL A 232 6.80 -15.09 -15.99
C VAL A 232 5.36 -15.62 -16.02
N MET A 233 4.39 -14.80 -15.61
CA MET A 233 2.98 -15.17 -15.62
C MET A 233 2.46 -15.44 -17.03
N SER A 234 2.89 -14.68 -18.04
CA SER A 234 2.54 -14.97 -19.44
C SER A 234 3.05 -16.33 -19.89
N ARG A 235 4.32 -16.65 -19.60
CA ARG A 235 4.89 -17.96 -19.92
C ARG A 235 4.12 -19.11 -19.24
N LEU A 236 3.74 -18.94 -17.97
CA LEU A 236 2.94 -19.94 -17.25
C LEU A 236 1.58 -20.13 -17.91
N ARG A 237 0.87 -19.04 -18.27
CA ARG A 237 -0.42 -19.11 -18.98
C ARG A 237 -0.29 -19.84 -20.31
N ASP A 238 0.72 -19.52 -21.11
CA ASP A 238 0.95 -20.15 -22.40
C ASP A 238 1.25 -21.66 -22.26
N ALA A 239 2.03 -22.03 -21.26
CA ALA A 239 2.39 -23.42 -21.00
C ALA A 239 1.23 -24.26 -20.41
N PHE A 240 0.36 -23.63 -19.62
CA PHE A 240 -0.75 -24.29 -18.93
C PHE A 240 -2.03 -24.33 -19.79
N GLY A 241 -2.23 -23.36 -20.68
CA GLY A 241 -3.41 -23.25 -21.52
C GLY A 241 -4.70 -22.89 -20.77
N ILE A 242 -4.58 -22.47 -19.51
CA ILE A 242 -5.68 -22.00 -18.66
C ILE A 242 -5.26 -20.71 -17.94
N PRO A 243 -6.20 -19.91 -17.41
CA PRO A 243 -5.84 -18.75 -16.61
C PRO A 243 -5.02 -19.13 -15.37
N VAL A 244 -4.00 -18.31 -15.11
CA VAL A 244 -3.08 -18.45 -13.97
C VAL A 244 -3.05 -17.14 -13.21
N PHE A 245 -3.12 -17.21 -11.88
CA PHE A 245 -3.06 -16.03 -11.02
C PHE A 245 -2.18 -16.25 -9.80
N GLU A 246 -1.57 -15.18 -9.31
CA GLU A 246 -0.83 -15.16 -8.06
C GLU A 246 -1.78 -15.02 -6.85
N ILE A 247 -1.51 -15.76 -5.79
CA ILE A 247 -2.15 -15.65 -4.48
C ILE A 247 -1.21 -14.84 -3.57
N PRO A 248 -1.66 -13.71 -3.00
CA PRO A 248 -0.80 -12.80 -2.25
C PRO A 248 -0.25 -13.44 -0.97
N GLY A 249 1.07 -13.41 -0.82
CA GLY A 249 1.77 -13.87 0.39
C GLY A 249 1.82 -12.83 1.51
N GLY A 250 2.16 -13.30 2.72
CA GLY A 250 2.39 -12.43 3.88
C GLY A 250 3.75 -11.69 3.82
N PRO A 251 4.02 -10.78 4.77
CA PRO A 251 5.31 -10.09 4.86
C PRO A 251 6.49 -11.04 5.20
N PRO A 252 7.68 -10.87 4.62
CA PRO A 252 8.01 -9.93 3.54
C PRO A 252 7.35 -10.32 2.22
N SER A 253 6.63 -9.36 1.63
CA SER A 253 5.78 -9.59 0.46
C SER A 253 6.50 -9.20 -0.83
N ILE A 254 6.54 -10.13 -1.80
CA ILE A 254 7.15 -9.88 -3.12
C ILE A 254 6.36 -8.85 -3.94
N PRO A 255 5.01 -8.88 -3.99
CA PRO A 255 4.26 -7.77 -4.57
C PRO A 255 4.60 -6.41 -3.93
N GLY A 256 4.79 -6.36 -2.62
CA GLY A 256 5.25 -5.16 -1.92
C GLY A 256 6.67 -4.72 -2.32
N LEU A 257 7.58 -5.67 -2.53
CA LEU A 257 8.92 -5.42 -3.07
C LEU A 257 8.87 -4.91 -4.52
N ARG A 258 8.00 -5.47 -5.37
CA ARG A 258 7.77 -5.00 -6.73
C ARG A 258 7.27 -3.56 -6.73
N LEU A 259 6.32 -3.21 -5.85
CA LEU A 259 5.86 -1.83 -5.66
C LEU A 259 7.01 -0.89 -5.26
N LYS A 260 7.84 -1.29 -4.29
CA LYS A 260 9.03 -0.53 -3.90
C LYS A 260 9.95 -0.27 -5.09
N GLN A 261 10.30 -1.33 -5.84
CA GLN A 261 11.20 -1.23 -7.00
C GLN A 261 10.61 -0.36 -8.11
N ALA A 262 9.29 -0.45 -8.36
CA ALA A 262 8.60 0.37 -9.35
C ALA A 262 8.68 1.87 -9.00
N PHE A 263 8.41 2.24 -7.75
CA PHE A 263 8.54 3.64 -7.31
C PHE A 263 9.99 4.12 -7.31
N GLU A 264 10.96 3.31 -6.88
CA GLU A 264 12.38 3.69 -6.94
C GLU A 264 12.85 3.91 -8.39
N SER A 265 12.42 3.06 -9.32
CA SER A 265 12.68 3.22 -10.75
C SER A 265 12.04 4.50 -11.30
N LEU A 266 10.84 4.85 -10.85
CA LEU A 266 10.17 6.09 -11.20
C LEU A 266 10.95 7.32 -10.71
N LEU A 267 11.36 7.34 -9.43
CA LEU A 267 12.14 8.45 -8.88
C LEU A 267 13.44 8.64 -9.67
N ALA A 268 14.14 7.55 -9.99
CA ALA A 268 15.36 7.60 -10.78
C ALA A 268 15.11 8.13 -12.20
N THR A 269 14.09 7.61 -12.91
CA THR A 269 13.75 8.03 -14.28
C THR A 269 13.31 9.49 -14.35
N ARG A 270 12.62 9.98 -13.31
CA ARG A 270 12.17 11.38 -13.18
C ARG A 270 13.23 12.28 -12.52
N HIS A 271 14.44 11.77 -12.27
CA HIS A 271 15.55 12.51 -11.66
C HIS A 271 15.22 13.17 -10.31
N ILE A 272 14.32 12.56 -9.54
CA ILE A 272 13.91 13.05 -8.22
C ILE A 272 14.95 12.60 -7.18
N PRO A 273 15.62 13.51 -6.46
CA PRO A 273 16.55 13.13 -5.40
C PRO A 273 15.86 12.35 -4.29
N PHE A 274 16.39 11.16 -4.00
CA PHE A 274 15.92 10.31 -2.92
C PHE A 274 16.98 10.14 -1.83
N LEU A 275 16.74 10.74 -0.66
CA LEU A 275 17.53 10.58 0.55
C LEU A 275 17.08 9.31 1.27
N SER A 276 17.48 8.16 0.72
CA SER A 276 17.09 6.83 1.21
C SER A 276 17.63 6.55 2.60
N ASN A 277 16.77 5.99 3.46
CA ASN A 277 17.06 5.64 4.86
C ASN A 277 17.50 6.83 5.74
N MET A 278 17.17 8.06 5.32
CA MET A 278 17.45 9.26 6.08
C MET A 278 16.23 9.71 6.87
N GLN A 279 16.47 10.15 8.10
CA GLN A 279 15.46 10.77 8.95
C GLN A 279 15.71 12.28 8.97
N MET A 280 14.73 13.06 8.52
CA MET A 280 14.78 14.50 8.64
C MET A 280 14.57 14.94 10.09
N ALA A 281 15.28 15.98 10.50
CA ALA A 281 15.25 16.56 11.83
C ALA A 281 15.26 18.10 11.76
N ASP A 282 15.09 18.72 12.93
CA ASP A 282 15.27 20.14 13.20
C ASP A 282 14.57 21.08 12.20
N PRO A 283 13.24 20.98 12.05
CA PRO A 283 12.50 21.85 11.15
C PRO A 283 12.55 23.32 11.60
N VAL A 284 13.05 24.17 10.72
CA VAL A 284 13.05 25.63 10.87
C VAL A 284 12.24 26.25 9.74
N PHE A 285 11.29 27.14 10.08
CA PHE A 285 10.51 27.89 9.12
C PHE A 285 10.86 29.39 9.19
N ASP A 286 11.27 29.97 8.07
CA ASP A 286 11.68 31.39 8.00
C ASP A 286 10.55 32.34 7.54
N GLY A 287 9.32 31.83 7.46
CA GLY A 287 8.16 32.55 6.92
C GLY A 287 7.89 32.28 5.44
N ARG A 288 8.85 31.71 4.70
CA ARG A 288 8.69 31.34 3.29
C ARG A 288 9.18 29.94 2.96
N TYR A 289 10.25 29.48 3.59
CA TYR A 289 10.87 28.19 3.37
C TYR A 289 11.03 27.40 4.66
N PHE A 290 10.84 26.09 4.56
CA PHE A 290 11.29 25.13 5.55
C PHE A 290 12.74 24.74 5.28
N SER A 291 13.55 24.67 6.32
CA SER A 291 14.88 24.08 6.30
C SER A 291 14.91 22.91 7.29
N LEU A 292 15.23 21.73 6.80
CA LEU A 292 15.36 20.51 7.61
C LEU A 292 16.70 19.85 7.28
N SER A 293 17.35 19.23 8.26
CA SER A 293 18.60 18.51 8.04
C SER A 293 18.47 17.01 8.28
N CYS A 294 19.37 16.24 7.68
CA CYS A 294 19.58 14.84 8.00
C CYS A 294 21.08 14.52 7.95
N ASP A 295 21.51 13.62 8.82
CA ASP A 295 22.90 13.16 8.88
C ASP A 295 23.10 11.95 7.96
N GLN A 296 24.03 12.04 7.00
CA GLN A 296 24.44 10.92 6.14
C GLN A 296 25.71 10.21 6.65
N GLY A 297 26.07 10.42 7.91
CA GLY A 297 27.22 9.80 8.60
C GLY A 297 28.56 10.48 8.35
N ILE A 298 28.74 11.12 7.19
CA ILE A 298 29.97 11.86 6.83
C ILE A 298 29.68 13.35 6.65
N GLU A 299 28.52 13.70 6.08
CA GLU A 299 28.09 15.08 5.90
C GLU A 299 26.63 15.27 6.31
N GLU A 300 26.36 16.42 6.90
CA GLU A 300 25.00 16.91 7.10
C GLU A 300 24.44 17.45 5.78
N VAL A 301 23.25 16.95 5.40
CA VAL A 301 22.50 17.44 4.25
C VAL A 301 21.33 18.26 4.76
N THR A 302 21.24 19.51 4.33
CA THR A 302 20.10 20.40 4.59
C THR A 302 19.24 20.50 3.34
N VAL A 303 17.94 20.30 3.48
CA VAL A 303 16.96 20.54 2.41
C VAL A 303 16.16 21.79 2.75
N ARG A 304 16.21 22.78 1.86
CA ARG A 304 15.41 23.99 1.89
C ARG A 304 14.24 23.84 0.92
N SER A 305 13.01 23.97 1.39
CA SER A 305 11.81 23.73 0.58
C SER A 305 10.73 24.79 0.79
N ARG A 306 9.93 25.07 -0.24
CA ARG A 306 8.80 26.01 -0.14
C ARG A 306 7.61 25.40 0.57
N GLY A 307 7.45 24.08 0.53
CA GLY A 307 6.44 23.35 1.27
C GLY A 307 6.91 21.95 1.68
N VAL A 308 6.20 21.35 2.63
CA VAL A 308 6.52 20.03 3.16
C VAL A 308 5.29 19.13 3.12
N ILE A 309 5.48 17.91 2.60
CA ILE A 309 4.51 16.82 2.74
C ILE A 309 5.02 15.86 3.83
N LEU A 310 4.29 15.82 4.95
CA LEU A 310 4.51 14.90 6.07
C LEU A 310 3.79 13.57 5.79
N ALA A 311 4.53 12.61 5.23
CA ALA A 311 4.09 11.26 4.90
C ALA A 311 4.79 10.20 5.78
N THR A 312 5.16 10.55 7.01
CA THR A 312 5.95 9.72 7.95
C THR A 312 5.20 8.52 8.50
N GLY A 313 3.90 8.42 8.21
CA GLY A 313 3.04 7.36 8.73
C GLY A 313 2.91 7.40 10.24
N ARG A 314 2.50 6.27 10.84
CA ARG A 314 2.20 6.19 12.28
C ARG A 314 3.35 5.55 13.06
N PHE A 315 3.03 4.62 13.94
CA PHE A 315 3.97 3.94 14.84
C PHE A 315 5.09 3.22 14.11
N PHE A 316 4.79 2.47 13.04
CA PHE A 316 5.81 1.72 12.29
C PHE A 316 6.74 2.63 11.47
N GLY A 317 6.20 3.74 10.94
CA GLY A 317 6.98 4.73 10.19
C GLY A 317 7.69 5.76 11.07
N ASN A 318 7.54 5.67 12.39
CA ASN A 318 8.05 6.62 13.38
C ASN A 318 7.51 8.06 13.26
N GLY A 319 6.45 8.30 12.47
CA GLY A 319 5.77 9.60 12.46
C GLY A 319 4.96 9.86 13.73
N LEU A 320 4.43 8.80 14.35
CA LEU A 320 3.81 8.84 15.67
C LEU A 320 4.59 7.96 16.65
N HIS A 321 4.79 8.45 17.87
CA HIS A 321 5.44 7.70 18.93
C HIS A 321 4.55 7.65 20.19
N ALA A 322 4.24 6.44 20.63
CA ALA A 322 3.46 6.21 21.85
C ALA A 322 4.38 6.31 23.09
N ARG A 323 4.33 7.44 23.80
CA ARG A 323 4.97 7.59 25.11
C ARG A 323 4.11 6.91 26.19
N ARG A 324 4.60 6.96 27.44
CA ARG A 324 3.89 6.35 28.57
C ARG A 324 2.47 6.92 28.78
N GLU A 325 2.30 8.22 28.54
CA GLU A 325 1.08 8.97 28.85
C GLU A 325 0.31 9.45 27.62
N ARG A 326 1.01 9.67 26.49
CA ARG A 326 0.41 10.19 25.26
C ARG A 326 1.14 9.72 24.01
N VAL A 327 0.44 9.72 22.89
CA VAL A 327 1.02 9.68 21.55
C VAL A 327 1.47 11.09 21.16
N VAL A 328 2.64 11.18 20.50
CA VAL A 328 3.21 12.44 19.99
C VAL A 328 3.63 12.29 18.53
N GLU A 329 3.49 13.36 17.76
CA GLU A 329 4.14 13.50 16.45
C GLU A 329 5.61 13.87 16.65
N THR A 330 6.50 13.27 15.85
CA THR A 330 7.92 13.18 16.18
C THR A 330 8.79 14.29 15.60
N LEU A 331 8.33 15.02 14.57
CA LEU A 331 9.13 15.97 13.84
C LEU A 331 8.73 17.43 14.11
N PHE A 332 7.49 17.79 13.75
CA PHE A 332 6.94 19.14 13.90
C PHE A 332 6.26 19.36 15.25
N ARG A 333 6.08 18.30 16.03
CA ARG A 333 5.40 18.28 17.33
C ARG A 333 3.95 18.74 17.22
N LEU A 334 3.29 18.30 16.15
CA LEU A 334 1.87 18.58 15.88
C LEU A 334 0.95 17.93 16.92
N ASP A 335 -0.24 18.50 17.08
CA ASP A 335 -1.26 17.94 17.95
C ASP A 335 -1.84 16.64 17.39
N VAL A 336 -1.82 15.60 18.22
CA VAL A 336 -2.30 14.27 17.87
C VAL A 336 -3.64 14.04 18.55
N VAL A 337 -4.69 13.91 17.74
CA VAL A 337 -6.00 13.39 18.18
C VAL A 337 -5.78 11.97 18.67
N GLN A 338 -6.20 11.69 19.90
CA GLN A 338 -6.02 10.40 20.55
C GLN A 338 -7.01 10.26 21.71
N PRO A 339 -7.25 9.04 22.22
CA PRO A 339 -8.05 8.86 23.42
C PRO A 339 -7.44 9.59 24.64
N ASN A 340 -8.28 10.19 25.49
CA ASN A 340 -7.89 11.02 26.65
C ASN A 340 -6.99 10.33 27.68
N GLY A 341 -6.89 9.01 27.64
CA GLY A 341 -6.05 8.24 28.56
C GLY A 341 -5.61 6.93 27.94
N ARG A 342 -4.44 6.45 28.37
CA ARG A 342 -3.84 5.19 27.91
C ARG A 342 -4.72 3.96 28.17
N ASN A 343 -5.51 3.98 29.23
CA ASN A 343 -6.49 2.95 29.54
C ASN A 343 -7.63 2.84 28.51
N LEU A 344 -7.77 3.82 27.61
CA LEU A 344 -8.76 3.83 26.53
C LEU A 344 -8.14 3.50 25.16
N TRP A 345 -6.84 3.20 25.10
CA TRP A 345 -6.17 2.89 23.84
C TRP A 345 -6.59 1.55 23.26
N HIS A 346 -6.78 0.56 24.14
CA HIS A 346 -7.07 -0.81 23.76
C HIS A 346 -8.31 -1.31 24.47
N GLU A 347 -9.21 -1.92 23.71
CA GLU A 347 -10.25 -2.78 24.23
C GLU A 347 -9.68 -4.06 24.89
N ASN A 348 -10.47 -4.69 25.75
CA ASN A 348 -10.08 -5.90 26.47
C ASN A 348 -9.88 -7.12 25.55
N LEU A 349 -10.61 -7.19 24.45
CA LEU A 349 -10.47 -8.24 23.45
C LEU A 349 -9.43 -7.85 22.41
N PHE A 350 -8.46 -8.73 22.16
CA PHE A 350 -7.42 -8.50 21.15
C PHE A 350 -8.00 -8.32 19.74
N LEU A 351 -9.06 -9.05 19.41
CA LEU A 351 -9.83 -8.91 18.16
C LEU A 351 -11.19 -8.26 18.42
N ALA A 352 -11.24 -7.22 19.27
CA ALA A 352 -12.48 -6.46 19.51
C ALA A 352 -13.11 -6.04 18.17
N PRO A 353 -14.42 -6.29 17.92
CA PRO A 353 -15.05 -5.96 16.64
C PRO A 353 -14.93 -4.48 16.26
N GLU A 354 -15.10 -3.58 17.24
CA GLU A 354 -14.96 -2.13 17.08
C GLU A 354 -13.51 -1.64 16.88
N GLY A 355 -12.53 -2.51 17.16
CA GLY A 355 -11.12 -2.16 17.13
C GLY A 355 -10.60 -1.42 18.35
N HIS A 356 -9.30 -1.14 18.31
CA HIS A 356 -8.62 -0.42 19.38
C HIS A 356 -8.59 1.06 19.03
N ARG A 357 -9.09 1.93 19.93
CA ARG A 357 -9.23 3.37 19.66
C ARG A 357 -7.91 4.06 19.33
N ILE A 358 -6.77 3.51 19.79
CA ILE A 358 -5.44 3.99 19.37
C ILE A 358 -5.26 3.94 17.86
N ASN A 359 -5.92 3.04 17.13
CA ASN A 359 -5.86 2.96 15.68
C ASN A 359 -6.55 4.14 14.98
N GLN A 360 -7.28 4.98 15.69
CA GLN A 360 -7.81 6.24 15.15
C GLN A 360 -6.93 7.45 15.48
N ALA A 361 -5.88 7.27 16.28
CA ALA A 361 -5.02 8.37 16.68
C ALA A 361 -4.17 8.90 15.51
N GLY A 362 -4.12 10.22 15.33
CA GLY A 362 -3.41 10.84 14.22
C GLY A 362 -3.54 12.35 14.20
N ILE A 363 -3.10 12.94 13.09
CA ILE A 363 -3.12 14.39 12.87
C ILE A 363 -4.46 14.80 12.26
N ARG A 364 -5.09 15.79 12.87
CA ARG A 364 -6.27 16.45 12.33
C ARG A 364 -5.86 17.50 11.30
N THR A 365 -6.58 17.56 10.19
CA THR A 365 -6.30 18.48 9.09
C THR A 365 -7.54 19.23 8.63
N ASP A 366 -7.35 20.27 7.83
CA ASP A 366 -8.41 20.85 7.01
C ASP A 366 -8.68 20.05 5.72
N ASP A 367 -9.51 20.62 4.84
CA ASP A 367 -9.89 20.08 3.54
C ASP A 367 -8.77 20.03 2.48
N ARG A 368 -7.64 20.67 2.79
CA ARG A 368 -6.42 20.66 2.00
C ARG A 368 -5.34 19.78 2.60
N PHE A 369 -5.62 19.07 3.69
CA PHE A 369 -4.66 18.26 4.45
C PHE A 369 -3.59 19.05 5.21
N ARG A 370 -3.83 20.32 5.54
CA ARG A 370 -2.93 21.10 6.41
C ARG A 370 -3.20 20.77 7.88
N PRO A 371 -2.18 20.41 8.68
CA PRO A 371 -2.35 20.16 10.11
C PRO A 371 -2.95 21.36 10.84
N LEU A 372 -3.91 21.11 11.73
CA LEU A 372 -4.61 22.15 12.50
C LEU A 372 -4.12 22.24 13.94
N ASP A 373 -4.08 23.47 14.47
CA ASP A 373 -3.87 23.75 15.90
C ASP A 373 -5.16 23.48 16.72
N GLU A 374 -5.09 23.68 18.04
CA GLU A 374 -6.23 23.56 18.96
C GLU A 374 -7.40 24.52 18.63
N ARG A 375 -7.17 25.56 17.82
CA ARG A 375 -8.17 26.57 17.42
C ARG A 375 -8.66 26.36 15.97
N ASP A 376 -8.44 25.19 15.40
CA ASP A 376 -8.83 24.81 14.04
C ASP A 376 -8.20 25.70 12.95
N ARG A 377 -6.98 26.22 13.18
CA ARG A 377 -6.22 26.99 12.19
C ARG A 377 -5.01 26.20 11.70
N PRO A 378 -4.62 26.31 10.42
CA PRO A 378 -3.40 25.68 9.92
C PRO A 378 -2.18 26.08 10.76
N VAL A 379 -1.40 25.10 11.22
CA VAL A 379 -0.14 25.36 11.96
C VAL A 379 0.86 26.06 11.03
N TYR A 380 0.92 25.63 9.77
CA TYR A 380 1.64 26.29 8.69
C TYR A 380 0.81 26.23 7.41
N GLU A 381 0.87 27.29 6.59
CA GLU A 381 0.13 27.38 5.32
C GLU A 381 0.63 26.39 4.26
N ASN A 382 1.88 25.94 4.38
CA ASN A 382 2.63 25.16 3.41
C ASN A 382 3.12 23.80 3.97
N LEU A 383 2.55 23.35 5.10
CA LEU A 383 2.76 22.00 5.65
C LEU A 383 1.49 21.17 5.42
N TYR A 384 1.65 19.98 4.89
CA TYR A 384 0.57 19.05 4.61
C TYR A 384 0.85 17.70 5.26
N ALA A 385 -0.14 17.01 5.81
CA ALA A 385 -0.01 15.66 6.37
C ALA A 385 -0.82 14.66 5.54
N VAL A 386 -0.23 13.51 5.19
CA VAL A 386 -0.87 12.56 4.26
C VAL A 386 -0.68 11.10 4.68
N GLY A 387 -1.57 10.25 4.18
CA GLY A 387 -1.55 8.81 4.41
C GLY A 387 -1.96 8.42 5.82
N SER A 388 -1.31 7.38 6.35
CA SER A 388 -1.76 6.77 7.61
C SER A 388 -1.62 7.68 8.83
N ILE A 389 -0.83 8.76 8.78
CA ILE A 389 -0.66 9.67 9.91
C ILE A 389 -1.95 10.43 10.28
N LEU A 390 -2.91 10.50 9.36
CA LEU A 390 -4.17 11.22 9.54
C LEU A 390 -5.05 10.59 10.62
N ALA A 391 -5.74 11.45 11.37
CA ALA A 391 -6.67 11.03 12.42
C ALA A 391 -7.89 10.28 11.86
N TRP A 392 -8.57 9.56 12.76
CA TRP A 392 -9.84 8.87 12.51
C TRP A 392 -9.81 7.78 11.44
N ASN A 393 -8.62 7.26 11.09
CA ASN A 393 -8.45 6.26 10.06
C ASN A 393 -7.91 4.92 10.62
N ASP A 394 -8.81 4.01 11.01
CA ASP A 394 -8.46 2.60 11.27
C ASP A 394 -8.46 1.80 9.94
N TRP A 395 -7.51 2.17 9.09
CA TRP A 395 -7.39 1.66 7.73
C TRP A 395 -7.30 0.14 7.60
N ALA A 396 -6.78 -0.54 8.63
CA ALA A 396 -6.60 -1.99 8.65
C ALA A 396 -7.95 -2.72 8.78
N ARG A 397 -8.88 -2.12 9.53
CA ARG A 397 -10.25 -2.62 9.69
C ARG A 397 -11.14 -2.23 8.53
N LEU A 398 -11.06 -0.96 8.12
CA LEU A 398 -11.84 -0.42 7.01
C LEU A 398 -11.42 -1.00 5.64
N LYS A 399 -10.25 -1.66 5.57
CA LYS A 399 -9.61 -2.05 4.31
C LYS A 399 -9.52 -0.85 3.38
N SER A 400 -8.84 0.20 3.85
CA SER A 400 -8.80 1.51 3.18
C SER A 400 -7.42 2.14 3.07
N GLY A 401 -6.38 1.44 3.50
CA GLY A 401 -5.05 2.04 3.69
C GLY A 401 -4.42 2.59 2.42
N SER A 402 -4.66 1.95 1.28
CA SER A 402 -4.08 2.42 0.02
C SER A 402 -4.83 3.63 -0.51
N GLY A 403 -6.16 3.56 -0.65
CA GLY A 403 -6.97 4.68 -1.11
C GLY A 403 -6.77 5.95 -0.28
N ALA A 404 -6.67 5.81 1.06
CA ALA A 404 -6.36 6.92 1.95
C ALA A 404 -4.97 7.52 1.64
N ALA A 405 -3.96 6.67 1.43
CA ALA A 405 -2.61 7.12 1.07
C ALA A 405 -2.57 7.83 -0.28
N LEU A 406 -3.22 7.29 -1.31
CA LEU A 406 -3.21 7.85 -2.66
C LEU A 406 -3.95 9.18 -2.71
N ALA A 407 -5.17 9.21 -2.16
CA ALA A 407 -6.06 10.37 -2.25
C ALA A 407 -5.53 11.59 -1.48
N SER A 408 -5.06 11.38 -0.24
CA SER A 408 -4.46 12.50 0.52
C SER A 408 -3.18 13.01 -0.13
N ALA A 409 -2.33 12.12 -0.64
CA ALA A 409 -1.10 12.52 -1.31
C ALA A 409 -1.38 13.37 -2.56
N CYS A 410 -2.29 12.92 -3.43
CA CYS A 410 -2.63 13.66 -4.64
C CYS A 410 -3.26 15.02 -4.30
N ARG A 411 -4.23 15.03 -3.38
CA ARG A 411 -4.93 16.26 -2.98
C ARG A 411 -4.01 17.28 -2.31
N ALA A 412 -3.10 16.84 -1.44
CA ALA A 412 -2.15 17.74 -0.77
C ALA A 412 -1.15 18.37 -1.76
N VAL A 413 -0.65 17.59 -2.72
CA VAL A 413 0.25 18.10 -3.76
C VAL A 413 -0.48 19.08 -4.68
N ASP A 414 -1.71 18.76 -5.08
CA ASP A 414 -2.54 19.65 -5.89
C ASP A 414 -2.82 20.97 -5.16
N ALA A 415 -3.18 20.91 -3.88
CA ALA A 415 -3.40 22.10 -3.05
C ALA A 415 -2.13 22.96 -2.92
N PHE A 416 -0.96 22.34 -2.78
CA PHE A 416 0.31 23.07 -2.79
C PHE A 416 0.58 23.71 -4.15
N ALA A 417 0.40 22.98 -5.26
CA ALA A 417 0.60 23.49 -6.61
C ALA A 417 -0.28 24.72 -6.89
N ASP A 418 -1.56 24.66 -6.49
CA ASP A 418 -2.50 25.77 -6.62
C ASP A 418 -2.06 27.00 -5.79
N SER A 419 -1.53 26.77 -4.58
CA SER A 419 -1.05 27.83 -3.70
C SER A 419 0.13 28.62 -4.27
N ILE A 420 0.97 27.98 -5.09
CA ILE A 420 2.13 28.64 -5.72
C ILE A 420 1.82 29.16 -7.13
N GLY A 421 0.86 28.54 -7.83
CA GLY A 421 0.43 28.94 -9.17
C GLY A 421 -0.49 30.16 -9.19
N GLY A 422 -1.26 30.41 -8.12
CA GLY A 422 -2.10 31.59 -7.97
C GLY A 422 -1.36 32.90 -7.65
N GLY A 423 -0.03 32.90 -7.67
CA GLY A 423 0.83 34.06 -7.38
C GLY A 423 1.58 34.64 -8.58
N ALA A 424 1.22 34.24 -9.81
CA ALA A 424 1.81 34.75 -11.06
C ALA A 424 1.03 35.94 -11.64
#